data_AF-A0A1V2PZI5-F1
#
_entry.id   AF-A0A1V2PZI5-F1
#
_cell.length_a   1.000
_cell.length_b   1.000
_cell.length_c   1.000
_cell.angle_alpha   90.00
_cell.angle_beta   90.00
_cell.angle_gamma   90.00
#
_symmetry.space_group_name_H-M   'P 1'
#
loop_
_entity.id
_entity.type
_entity.pdbx_description
1 polymer ?
#
loop_
_entity_poly.entity_id
_entity_poly.type
_entity_poly.pdbx_seq_one_letter_code
_entity_poly.pdbx_strand_id
1 'polypeptide(L)'
;MTETLALNGRFARHYAEMVAAMVAGMVLFGPVWSLSLGWWGDLARPDISALVMATNMTVGMSIWMRVRGHGWAPIAEMGAAMYVPFLVLLVPHWLGVVSGDAVMIGGHVLMLPAMLAVMLLRRAEYTAHHRSKPLPGLLKHRWPTLLALLMTIESWVEPLYPPAVALMVLPTAYLAIGAYRKRLREPGVLGVQLAGLGAYLVLVVVALAVPDEVAKYLIGAGWLLHGVWDYVHHRYDKVVPRAFSEWCGVLDVVVGLTIILLV
;
A
#
# COMPACT_ATOMS: atom_id res chain seq x y z
N MET A 1 -34.81 16.37 -5.34
CA MET A 1 -33.92 15.64 -6.27
C MET A 1 -32.44 15.93 -6.01
N THR A 2 -32.05 17.20 -5.87
CA THR A 2 -30.66 17.63 -5.54
C THR A 2 -30.14 17.10 -4.20
N GLU A 3 -30.95 17.11 -3.14
CA GLU A 3 -30.56 16.52 -1.85
C GLU A 3 -30.30 15.02 -1.92
N THR A 4 -31.14 14.27 -2.65
CA THR A 4 -31.00 12.82 -2.82
C THR A 4 -29.73 12.45 -3.57
N LEU A 5 -29.39 13.21 -4.62
CA LEU A 5 -28.13 13.04 -5.36
C LEU A 5 -26.90 13.36 -4.47
N ALA A 6 -26.97 14.42 -3.67
CA ALA A 6 -25.89 14.78 -2.76
C ALA A 6 -25.71 13.75 -1.62
N LEU A 7 -26.80 13.20 -1.09
CA LEU A 7 -26.77 12.11 -0.09
C LEU A 7 -26.17 10.83 -0.68
N ASN A 8 -26.54 10.47 -1.91
CA ASN A 8 -26.00 9.30 -2.60
C ASN A 8 -24.51 9.47 -2.91
N GLY A 9 -24.07 10.67 -3.32
CA GLY A 9 -22.65 10.97 -3.56
C GLY A 9 -21.81 10.86 -2.29
N ARG A 10 -22.31 11.36 -1.14
CA ARG A 10 -21.61 11.21 0.15
C ARG A 10 -21.52 9.76 0.60
N PHE A 11 -22.60 9.01 0.46
CA PHE A 11 -22.63 7.59 0.80
C PHE A 11 -21.65 6.78 -0.07
N ALA A 12 -21.68 6.98 -1.38
CA ALA A 12 -20.78 6.31 -2.31
C ALA A 12 -19.31 6.65 -2.04
N ARG A 13 -19.01 7.92 -1.74
CA ARG A 13 -17.67 8.35 -1.32
C ARG A 13 -17.24 7.66 -0.03
N HIS A 14 -18.11 7.60 0.98
CA HIS A 14 -17.76 6.96 2.25
C HIS A 14 -17.52 5.45 2.09
N TYR A 15 -18.30 4.78 1.24
CA TYR A 15 -18.04 3.39 0.88
C TYR A 15 -16.68 3.22 0.19
N ALA A 16 -16.37 4.06 -0.81
CA ALA A 16 -15.07 4.04 -1.49
C ALA A 16 -13.90 4.33 -0.53
N GLU A 17 -14.07 5.25 0.43
CA GLU A 17 -13.08 5.52 1.49
C GLU A 17 -12.83 4.27 2.36
N MET A 18 -13.89 3.51 2.70
CA MET A 18 -13.73 2.27 3.47
C MET A 18 -13.06 1.15 2.65
N VAL A 19 -13.41 0.99 1.38
CA VAL A 19 -12.73 0.03 0.49
C VAL A 19 -11.26 0.40 0.31
N ALA A 20 -10.93 1.69 0.16
CA ALA A 20 -9.55 2.15 0.09
C ALA A 20 -8.78 1.86 1.40
N ALA A 21 -9.41 2.07 2.56
CA ALA A 21 -8.80 1.75 3.86
C ALA A 21 -8.60 0.24 4.07
N MET A 22 -9.52 -0.57 3.55
CA MET A 22 -9.42 -2.03 3.55
C MET A 22 -8.22 -2.51 2.72
N VAL A 23 -8.09 -2.01 1.48
CA VAL A 23 -6.95 -2.31 0.60
C VAL A 23 -5.64 -1.82 1.23
N ALA A 24 -5.64 -0.63 1.83
CA ALA A 24 -4.49 -0.14 2.59
C ALA A 24 -4.15 -1.08 3.75
N GLY A 25 -5.14 -1.59 4.51
CA GLY A 25 -4.93 -2.58 5.55
C GLY A 25 -4.24 -3.85 5.03
N MET A 26 -4.67 -4.36 3.88
CA MET A 26 -4.02 -5.51 3.24
C MET A 26 -2.55 -5.22 2.89
N VAL A 27 -2.26 -4.09 2.26
CA VAL A 27 -0.90 -3.71 1.84
C VAL A 27 0.01 -3.41 3.04
N LEU A 28 -0.53 -2.80 4.09
CA LEU A 28 0.27 -2.36 5.24
C LEU A 28 0.49 -3.47 6.28
N PHE A 29 -0.46 -4.40 6.43
CA PHE A 29 -0.39 -5.47 7.44
C PHE A 29 -0.18 -6.87 6.88
N GLY A 30 -0.38 -7.10 5.57
CA GLY A 30 0.12 -8.29 4.86
C GLY A 30 1.57 -8.63 5.22
N PRO A 31 2.48 -7.64 5.15
CA PRO A 31 3.84 -7.69 5.69
C PRO A 31 4.05 -8.31 7.07
N VAL A 32 3.18 -7.93 8.01
CA VAL A 32 3.37 -8.20 9.44
C VAL A 32 3.04 -9.66 9.77
N TRP A 33 2.30 -10.32 8.88
CA TRP A 33 1.92 -11.72 9.05
C TRP A 33 2.81 -12.72 8.32
N SER A 34 3.53 -12.34 7.26
CA SER A 34 4.57 -13.21 6.68
C SER A 34 5.71 -13.41 7.70
N LEU A 35 6.05 -12.32 8.39
CA LEU A 35 6.81 -12.22 9.64
C LEU A 35 6.47 -13.30 10.68
N SER A 36 5.19 -13.43 11.02
CA SER A 36 4.73 -14.35 12.05
C SER A 36 4.61 -15.76 11.51
N LEU A 37 4.07 -15.97 10.30
CA LEU A 37 3.91 -17.30 9.69
C LEU A 37 5.24 -17.95 9.26
N GLY A 38 6.31 -17.19 9.03
CA GLY A 38 7.65 -17.75 8.80
C GLY A 38 8.19 -18.54 10.00
N TRP A 39 7.76 -18.20 11.23
CA TRP A 39 8.04 -18.99 12.43
C TRP A 39 7.14 -20.23 12.57
N TRP A 40 6.05 -20.28 11.80
CA TRP A 40 5.07 -21.36 11.79
C TRP A 40 4.81 -21.86 10.35
N GLY A 41 5.87 -22.13 9.59
CA GLY A 41 5.80 -22.47 8.16
C GLY A 41 4.85 -23.63 7.80
N ASP A 42 4.50 -24.47 8.78
CA ASP A 42 3.49 -25.52 8.67
C ASP A 42 2.03 -25.00 8.53
N LEU A 43 1.79 -23.69 8.71
CA LEU A 43 0.49 -23.02 8.57
C LEU A 43 0.24 -22.43 7.15
N ALA A 44 0.98 -22.86 6.12
CA ALA A 44 0.72 -22.54 4.71
C ALA A 44 -0.57 -23.20 4.16
N ARG A 45 -1.65 -23.14 4.95
CA ARG A 45 -2.97 -23.67 4.62
C ARG A 45 -3.86 -22.50 4.16
N PRO A 46 -4.65 -22.69 3.09
CA PRO A 46 -5.52 -21.65 2.56
C PRO A 46 -6.50 -21.06 3.58
N ASP A 47 -6.90 -21.85 4.59
CA ASP A 47 -7.81 -21.42 5.64
C ASP A 47 -7.20 -20.36 6.58
N ILE A 48 -5.95 -20.56 6.98
CA ILE A 48 -5.21 -19.60 7.81
C ILE A 48 -4.89 -18.33 7.00
N SER A 49 -4.40 -18.48 5.77
CA SER A 49 -4.08 -17.33 4.91
C SER A 49 -5.30 -16.45 4.64
N ALA A 50 -6.48 -17.05 4.41
CA ALA A 50 -7.72 -16.32 4.24
C ALA A 50 -8.11 -15.49 5.47
N LEU A 51 -8.02 -16.08 6.67
CA LEU A 51 -8.38 -15.40 7.92
C LEU A 51 -7.38 -14.32 8.30
N VAL A 52 -6.09 -14.55 8.07
CA VAL A 52 -5.04 -13.54 8.27
C VAL A 52 -5.28 -12.33 7.36
N MET A 53 -5.55 -12.57 6.08
CA MET A 53 -5.83 -11.50 5.12
C MET A 53 -7.10 -10.74 5.49
N ALA A 54 -8.18 -11.45 5.86
CA ALA A 54 -9.41 -10.83 6.36
C ALA A 54 -9.15 -9.97 7.60
N THR A 55 -8.25 -10.41 8.49
CA THR A 55 -7.85 -9.66 9.68
C THR A 55 -7.13 -8.36 9.33
N ASN A 56 -6.14 -8.41 8.44
CA ASN A 56 -5.38 -7.23 8.01
C ASN A 56 -6.27 -6.15 7.40
N MET A 57 -7.16 -6.57 6.52
CA MET A 57 -8.17 -5.71 5.91
C MET A 57 -9.12 -5.12 6.97
N THR A 58 -9.61 -5.94 7.90
CA THR A 58 -10.55 -5.52 8.94
C THR A 58 -9.90 -4.54 9.91
N VAL A 59 -8.63 -4.75 10.29
CA VAL A 59 -7.86 -3.84 11.14
C VAL A 59 -7.69 -2.48 10.47
N GLY A 60 -7.23 -2.44 9.22
CA GLY A 60 -7.06 -1.18 8.48
C GLY A 60 -8.35 -0.37 8.38
N MET A 61 -9.45 -1.04 8.05
CA MET A 61 -10.76 -0.42 8.01
C MET A 61 -11.27 0.01 9.39
N SER A 62 -11.07 -0.80 10.44
CA SER A 62 -11.48 -0.47 11.82
C SER A 62 -10.75 0.77 12.34
N ILE A 63 -9.46 0.89 12.06
CA ILE A 63 -8.66 2.09 12.35
C ILE A 63 -9.26 3.30 11.64
N TRP A 64 -9.56 3.17 10.34
CA TRP A 64 -10.16 4.26 9.57
C TRP A 64 -11.53 4.69 10.11
N MET A 65 -12.41 3.72 10.40
CA MET A 65 -13.71 3.98 11.02
C MET A 65 -13.55 4.69 12.37
N ARG A 66 -12.55 4.31 13.17
CA ARG A 66 -12.27 4.95 14.45
C ARG A 66 -11.79 6.40 14.31
N VAL A 67 -10.90 6.67 13.33
CA VAL A 67 -10.46 8.04 12.97
C VAL A 67 -11.64 8.90 12.52
N ARG A 68 -12.57 8.30 11.78
CA ARG A 68 -13.81 8.94 11.34
C ARG A 68 -14.85 9.10 12.44
N GLY A 69 -14.62 8.57 13.64
CA GLY A 69 -15.47 8.77 14.81
C GLY A 69 -16.61 7.77 14.95
N HIS A 70 -16.60 6.65 14.23
CA HIS A 70 -17.55 5.56 14.43
C HIS A 70 -17.43 4.96 15.84
N GLY A 71 -18.56 4.52 16.39
CA GLY A 71 -18.61 3.76 17.63
C GLY A 71 -18.13 2.32 17.44
N TRP A 72 -17.95 1.59 18.54
CA TRP A 72 -17.48 0.20 18.50
C TRP A 72 -18.49 -0.77 17.88
N ALA A 73 -19.80 -0.56 18.07
CA ALA A 73 -20.83 -1.43 17.49
C ALA A 73 -20.82 -1.42 15.95
N PRO A 74 -20.83 -0.27 15.25
CA PRO A 74 -20.67 -0.22 13.79
C PRO A 74 -19.36 -0.83 13.29
N ILE A 75 -18.26 -0.66 14.04
CA ILE A 75 -16.98 -1.28 13.71
C ILE A 75 -17.08 -2.80 13.80
N ALA A 76 -17.70 -3.33 14.85
CA ALA A 76 -17.88 -4.78 15.03
C ALA A 76 -18.80 -5.38 13.95
N GLU A 77 -19.88 -4.69 13.60
CA GLU A 77 -20.79 -5.13 12.54
C GLU A 77 -20.15 -5.13 11.16
N MET A 78 -19.35 -4.10 10.87
CA MET A 78 -18.59 -4.05 9.63
C MET A 78 -17.51 -5.14 9.62
N GLY A 79 -16.81 -5.37 10.73
CA GLY A 79 -15.88 -6.48 10.87
C GLY A 79 -16.57 -7.84 10.66
N ALA A 80 -17.75 -8.05 11.23
CA ALA A 80 -18.52 -9.27 11.00
C ALA A 80 -18.88 -9.46 9.52
N ALA A 81 -19.31 -8.40 8.83
CA ALA A 81 -19.59 -8.45 7.39
C ALA A 81 -18.37 -8.79 6.54
N MET A 82 -17.16 -8.51 7.03
CA MET A 82 -15.92 -8.91 6.38
C MET A 82 -15.54 -10.37 6.65
N TYR A 83 -15.75 -10.89 7.86
CA TYR A 83 -15.37 -12.27 8.20
C TYR A 83 -16.39 -13.32 7.74
N VAL A 84 -17.70 -13.03 7.85
CA VAL A 84 -18.76 -14.00 7.57
C VAL A 84 -18.63 -14.66 6.19
N PRO A 85 -18.37 -13.94 5.09
CA PRO A 85 -18.19 -14.56 3.78
C PRO A 85 -17.07 -15.62 3.73
N PHE A 86 -15.92 -15.34 4.36
CA PHE A 86 -14.83 -16.31 4.44
C PHE A 86 -15.21 -17.51 5.30
N LEU A 87 -15.81 -17.28 6.48
CA LEU A 87 -16.23 -18.37 7.37
C LEU A 87 -17.25 -19.30 6.69
N VAL A 88 -18.18 -18.75 5.92
CA VAL A 88 -19.16 -19.52 5.15
C VAL A 88 -18.50 -20.35 4.04
N LEU A 89 -17.50 -19.80 3.35
CA LEU A 89 -16.77 -20.51 2.28
C LEU A 89 -15.74 -21.51 2.81
N LEU A 90 -15.24 -21.34 4.03
CA LEU A 90 -14.32 -22.28 4.65
C LEU A 90 -14.99 -23.62 4.98
N VAL A 91 -16.28 -23.63 5.34
CA VAL A 91 -17.02 -24.87 5.59
C VAL A 91 -16.99 -25.83 4.37
N PRO A 92 -17.41 -25.44 3.16
CA PRO A 92 -17.32 -26.32 1.99
C PRO A 92 -15.87 -26.58 1.54
N HIS A 93 -14.92 -25.69 1.85
CA HIS A 93 -13.50 -25.97 1.62
C HIS A 93 -12.98 -27.12 2.48
N TRP A 94 -13.32 -27.14 3.77
CA TRP A 94 -12.98 -28.26 4.66
C TRP A 94 -13.64 -29.58 4.26
N LEU A 95 -14.79 -29.51 3.59
CA LEU A 95 -15.46 -30.67 2.99
C LEU A 95 -14.87 -31.08 1.63
N GLY A 96 -13.85 -30.36 1.12
CA GLY A 96 -13.19 -30.64 -0.15
C GLY A 96 -14.00 -30.23 -1.38
N VAL A 97 -15.10 -29.49 -1.21
CA VAL A 97 -16.00 -29.07 -2.31
C VAL A 97 -15.47 -27.83 -3.03
N VAL A 98 -14.73 -26.96 -2.32
CA VAL A 98 -14.24 -25.67 -2.81
C VAL A 98 -12.74 -25.57 -2.61
N SER A 99 -12.00 -25.08 -3.60
CA SER A 99 -10.55 -24.89 -3.50
C SER A 99 -10.18 -23.69 -2.60
N GLY A 100 -8.94 -23.67 -2.11
CA GLY A 100 -8.42 -22.52 -1.37
C GLY A 100 -8.53 -21.21 -2.16
N ASP A 101 -8.16 -21.24 -3.45
CA ASP A 101 -8.27 -20.08 -4.34
C ASP A 101 -9.71 -19.58 -4.50
N ALA A 102 -10.68 -20.50 -4.53
CA ALA A 102 -12.09 -20.13 -4.60
C ALA A 102 -12.59 -19.53 -3.28
N VAL A 103 -12.11 -19.97 -2.11
CA VAL A 103 -12.35 -19.29 -0.83
C VAL A 103 -11.75 -17.89 -0.84
N MET A 104 -10.52 -17.75 -1.32
CA MET A 104 -9.84 -16.47 -1.41
C MET A 104 -10.62 -15.50 -2.30
N ILE A 105 -10.87 -15.85 -3.56
CA ILE A 105 -11.57 -14.96 -4.50
C ILE A 105 -13.02 -14.73 -4.05
N GLY A 106 -13.73 -15.80 -3.70
CA GLY A 106 -15.14 -15.74 -3.31
C GLY A 106 -15.36 -14.90 -2.06
N GLY A 107 -14.50 -15.04 -1.05
CA GLY A 107 -14.60 -14.28 0.20
C GLY A 107 -14.48 -12.78 -0.03
N HIS A 108 -13.52 -12.34 -0.86
CA HIS A 108 -13.37 -10.92 -1.22
C HIS A 108 -14.55 -10.40 -2.05
N VAL A 109 -15.01 -11.18 -3.03
CA VAL A 109 -16.15 -10.78 -3.88
C VAL A 109 -17.43 -10.66 -3.08
N LEU A 110 -17.67 -11.55 -2.10
CA LEU A 110 -18.86 -11.53 -1.24
C LEU A 110 -18.74 -10.51 -0.09
N MET A 111 -17.53 -10.18 0.34
CA MET A 111 -17.30 -9.14 1.36
C MET A 111 -17.83 -7.77 0.94
N LEU A 112 -17.51 -7.32 -0.28
CA LEU A 112 -17.94 -6.01 -0.77
C LEU A 112 -19.47 -5.80 -0.70
N PRO A 113 -20.32 -6.69 -1.25
CA PRO A 113 -21.77 -6.56 -1.10
C PRO A 113 -22.25 -6.72 0.35
N ALA A 114 -21.58 -7.54 1.18
CA ALA A 114 -21.92 -7.65 2.60
C ALA A 114 -21.68 -6.34 3.36
N MET A 115 -20.54 -5.69 3.13
CA MET A 115 -20.23 -4.36 3.68
C MET A 115 -21.23 -3.32 3.20
N LEU A 116 -21.56 -3.33 1.91
CA LEU A 116 -22.56 -2.44 1.33
C LEU A 116 -23.93 -2.64 1.99
N ALA A 117 -24.33 -3.90 2.22
CA ALA A 117 -25.58 -4.22 2.92
C ALA A 117 -25.60 -3.64 4.34
N VAL A 118 -24.53 -3.81 5.13
CA VAL A 118 -24.42 -3.19 6.46
C VAL A 118 -24.56 -1.67 6.40
N MET A 119 -23.89 -1.02 5.44
CA MET A 119 -24.03 0.43 5.28
C MET A 119 -25.44 0.87 4.89
N LEU A 120 -26.13 0.09 4.05
CA LEU A 120 -27.49 0.39 3.63
C LEU A 120 -28.49 0.22 4.80
N LEU A 121 -28.29 -0.80 5.64
CA LEU A 121 -29.07 -1.01 6.87
C LEU A 121 -28.82 0.10 7.90
N ARG A 122 -27.61 0.68 7.91
CA ARG A 122 -27.22 1.79 8.78
C ARG A 122 -27.06 3.11 8.05
N ARG A 123 -27.87 3.36 7.02
CA ARG A 123 -27.68 4.51 6.12
C ARG A 123 -27.56 5.85 6.83
N ALA A 124 -28.31 6.05 7.91
CA ALA A 124 -28.25 7.28 8.72
C ALA A 124 -26.86 7.51 9.33
N GLU A 125 -26.22 6.45 9.83
CA GLU A 125 -24.89 6.50 10.46
C GLU A 125 -23.79 6.74 9.43
N TYR A 126 -23.90 6.16 8.24
CA TYR A 126 -22.91 6.31 7.16
C TYR A 126 -23.13 7.52 6.26
N THR A 127 -24.23 8.26 6.46
CA THR A 127 -24.49 9.54 5.77
C THR A 127 -24.31 10.75 6.69
N ALA A 128 -24.40 10.55 8.01
CA ALA A 128 -24.14 11.57 9.00
C ALA A 128 -22.66 11.99 9.03
N HIS A 129 -22.43 13.30 9.22
CA HIS A 129 -21.08 13.83 9.39
C HIS A 129 -20.63 13.58 10.83
N HIS A 130 -19.86 12.51 11.04
CA HIS A 130 -19.11 12.37 12.28
C HIS A 130 -17.98 13.39 12.26
N ARG A 131 -17.90 14.22 13.32
CA ARG A 131 -16.77 15.13 13.53
C ARG A 131 -15.52 14.26 13.72
N SER A 132 -14.71 14.10 12.67
CA SER A 132 -13.42 13.41 12.76
C SER A 132 -12.55 14.14 13.78
N LYS A 133 -11.99 13.40 14.73
CA LYS A 133 -10.94 13.96 15.60
C LYS A 133 -9.76 14.33 14.70
N PRO A 134 -9.15 15.52 14.86
CA PRO A 134 -7.97 15.87 14.09
C PRO A 134 -6.89 14.81 14.33
N LEU A 135 -6.26 14.31 13.26
CA LEU A 135 -5.07 13.47 13.43
C LEU A 135 -4.04 14.25 14.26
N PRO A 136 -3.25 13.57 15.12
CA PRO A 136 -2.13 14.18 15.82
C PRO A 136 -1.26 15.00 14.85
N GLY A 137 -0.79 16.18 15.28
CA GLY A 137 -0.02 17.08 14.42
C GLY A 137 1.19 16.40 13.74
N LEU A 138 1.80 15.43 14.43
CA LEU A 138 2.88 14.60 13.91
C LEU A 138 2.47 13.76 12.69
N LEU A 139 1.31 13.09 12.76
CA LEU A 139 0.77 12.29 11.65
C LEU A 139 0.44 13.18 10.45
N LYS A 140 -0.12 14.38 10.67
CA LYS A 140 -0.43 15.31 9.58
C LYS A 140 0.82 15.84 8.87
N HIS A 141 1.89 16.07 9.62
CA HIS A 141 3.13 16.65 9.08
C HIS A 141 4.08 15.60 8.50
N ARG A 142 4.16 14.41 9.10
CA ARG A 142 5.12 13.35 8.74
C ARG A 142 4.46 12.15 8.06
N TRP A 143 3.23 12.28 7.57
CA TRP A 143 2.55 11.19 6.86
C TRP A 143 3.38 10.57 5.73
N PRO A 144 4.19 11.30 4.93
CA PRO A 144 4.97 10.67 3.85
C PRO A 144 6.06 9.76 4.41
N THR A 145 6.80 10.23 5.42
CA THR A 145 7.80 9.43 6.14
C THR A 145 7.17 8.22 6.84
N LEU A 146 6.06 8.42 7.53
CA LEU A 146 5.37 7.35 8.26
C LEU A 146 4.84 6.28 7.29
N LEU A 147 4.29 6.70 6.15
CA LEU A 147 3.86 5.79 5.10
C LEU A 147 5.05 5.01 4.51
N ALA A 148 6.18 5.69 4.26
CA ALA A 148 7.38 5.06 3.73
C ALA A 148 7.94 4.01 4.70
N LEU A 149 8.11 4.37 5.98
CA LEU A 149 8.58 3.46 7.02
C LEU A 149 7.62 2.28 7.22
N LEU A 150 6.31 2.52 7.11
CA LEU A 150 5.30 1.46 7.21
C LEU A 150 5.37 0.50 6.01
N MET A 151 5.61 1.01 4.81
CA MET A 151 5.77 0.20 3.59
C MET A 151 7.10 -0.56 3.53
N THR A 152 8.14 -0.13 4.25
CA THR A 152 9.42 -0.84 4.29
C THR A 152 9.51 -1.91 5.37
N ILE A 153 8.49 -2.11 6.21
CA ILE A 153 8.55 -3.10 7.29
C ILE A 153 8.93 -4.50 6.76
N GLU A 154 8.45 -4.91 5.58
CA GLU A 154 8.79 -6.21 4.97
C GLU A 154 10.28 -6.35 4.68
N SER A 155 10.93 -5.30 4.15
CA SER A 155 12.30 -5.42 3.68
C SER A 155 13.25 -5.80 4.80
N TRP A 156 12.95 -5.41 6.04
CA TRP A 156 13.78 -5.68 7.22
C TRP A 156 13.66 -7.12 7.71
N VAL A 157 12.58 -7.80 7.32
CA VAL A 157 12.21 -9.10 7.85
C VAL A 157 12.52 -10.19 6.86
N GLU A 158 12.15 -9.98 5.60
CA GLU A 158 12.45 -10.85 4.49
C GLU A 158 13.32 -10.05 3.52
N PRO A 159 14.62 -9.88 3.82
CA PRO A 159 15.51 -9.12 2.97
C PRO A 159 15.61 -9.80 1.61
N LEU A 160 14.95 -9.19 0.64
CA LEU A 160 14.92 -9.60 -0.76
C LEU A 160 15.26 -8.36 -1.58
N TYR A 161 16.16 -8.50 -2.55
CA TYR A 161 16.36 -7.42 -3.52
C TYR A 161 15.48 -7.68 -4.76
N PRO A 162 14.72 -6.67 -5.23
CA PRO A 162 13.92 -6.83 -6.44
C PRO A 162 14.82 -7.02 -7.67
N PRO A 163 14.32 -7.64 -8.76
CA PRO A 163 15.10 -7.79 -9.97
C PRO A 163 15.57 -6.43 -10.48
N ALA A 164 16.77 -6.35 -11.05
CA ALA A 164 17.40 -5.09 -11.45
C ALA A 164 16.46 -4.18 -12.28
N VAL A 165 15.66 -4.78 -13.16
CA VAL A 165 14.68 -4.08 -14.02
C VAL A 165 13.67 -3.26 -13.22
N ALA A 166 13.38 -3.62 -11.97
CA ALA A 166 12.48 -2.86 -11.09
C ALA A 166 12.98 -1.44 -10.81
N LEU A 167 14.30 -1.20 -10.85
CA LEU A 167 14.87 0.14 -10.70
C LEU A 167 14.39 1.11 -11.80
N MET A 168 13.95 0.61 -12.96
CA MET A 168 13.42 1.45 -14.05
C MET A 168 12.09 2.11 -13.69
N VAL A 169 11.38 1.64 -12.66
CA VAL A 169 10.16 2.29 -12.16
C VAL A 169 10.47 3.71 -11.66
N LEU A 170 11.62 3.92 -11.03
CA LEU A 170 12.00 5.20 -10.42
C LEU A 170 12.13 6.34 -11.46
N PRO A 171 13.01 6.27 -12.47
CA PRO A 171 13.14 7.33 -13.48
C PRO A 171 11.90 7.46 -14.37
N THR A 172 11.16 6.37 -14.62
CA THR A 172 9.93 6.43 -15.42
C THR A 172 8.78 7.12 -14.68
N ALA A 173 8.62 6.86 -13.38
CA ALA A 173 7.66 7.57 -12.54
C ALA A 173 7.96 9.08 -12.49
N TYR A 174 9.24 9.45 -12.39
CA TYR A 174 9.67 10.85 -12.41
C TYR A 174 9.33 11.58 -13.73
N LEU A 175 9.55 10.92 -14.87
CA LEU A 175 9.13 11.44 -16.18
C LEU A 175 7.61 11.56 -16.28
N ALA A 176 6.86 10.55 -15.84
CA ALA A 176 5.39 10.57 -15.88
C ALA A 176 4.81 11.69 -15.01
N ILE A 177 5.27 11.81 -13.76
CA ILE A 177 4.84 12.85 -12.82
C ILE A 177 5.26 14.24 -13.32
N GLY A 178 6.50 14.37 -13.81
CA GLY A 178 6.99 15.62 -14.38
C GLY A 178 6.18 16.06 -15.60
N ALA A 179 5.80 15.13 -16.47
CA ALA A 179 4.96 15.39 -17.64
C ALA A 179 3.56 15.84 -17.23
N TYR A 180 2.94 15.12 -16.27
CA TYR A 180 1.64 15.46 -15.71
C TYR A 180 1.63 16.86 -15.08
N ARG A 181 2.67 17.21 -14.31
CA ARG A 181 2.83 18.54 -13.71
C ARG A 181 3.31 19.62 -14.68
N LYS A 182 3.55 19.27 -15.95
CA LYS A 182 4.08 20.15 -17.01
C LYS A 182 5.45 20.78 -16.68
N ARG A 183 6.21 20.16 -15.78
CA ARG A 183 7.52 20.66 -15.29
C ARG A 183 8.68 20.30 -16.23
N LEU A 184 8.50 19.30 -17.09
CA LEU A 184 9.53 18.89 -18.06
C LEU A 184 9.83 19.96 -19.13
N ARG A 185 8.95 20.95 -19.30
CA ARG A 185 9.14 22.05 -20.26
C ARG A 185 10.11 23.11 -19.76
N GLU A 186 10.45 23.09 -18.47
CA GLU A 186 11.43 24.01 -17.92
C GLU A 186 12.82 23.73 -18.49
N PRO A 187 13.62 24.77 -18.82
CA PRO A 187 14.94 24.59 -19.43
C PRO A 187 15.82 23.63 -18.62
N GLY A 188 16.36 22.62 -19.30
CA GLY A 188 17.28 21.63 -18.71
C GLY A 188 16.62 20.51 -17.90
N VAL A 189 15.36 20.63 -17.47
CA VAL A 189 14.71 19.62 -16.61
C VAL A 189 14.53 18.29 -17.35
N LEU A 190 14.02 18.31 -18.58
CA LEU A 190 13.87 17.08 -19.38
C LEU A 190 15.22 16.40 -19.64
N GLY A 191 16.25 17.18 -20.00
CA GLY A 191 17.59 16.64 -20.27
C GLY A 191 18.18 15.94 -19.03
N VAL A 192 18.01 16.55 -17.86
CA VAL A 192 18.45 15.98 -16.57
C VAL A 192 17.70 14.68 -16.25
N GLN A 193 16.39 14.62 -16.48
CA GLN A 193 15.60 13.40 -16.25
C GLN A 193 15.93 12.28 -17.26
N LEU A 194 16.17 12.62 -18.53
CA LEU A 194 16.59 11.65 -19.56
C LEU A 194 18.01 11.14 -19.30
N ALA A 195 18.92 11.99 -18.82
CA ALA A 195 20.25 11.58 -18.38
C ALA A 195 20.17 10.62 -17.18
N GLY A 196 19.31 10.92 -16.20
CA GLY A 196 19.00 10.02 -15.10
C GLY A 196 18.46 8.67 -15.59
N LEU A 197 17.47 8.66 -16.49
CA LEU A 197 16.96 7.45 -17.12
C LEU A 197 18.06 6.63 -17.80
N GLY A 198 18.95 7.29 -18.56
CA GLY A 198 20.09 6.65 -19.21
C GLY A 198 21.07 6.02 -18.21
N ALA A 199 21.37 6.72 -17.12
CA ALA A 199 22.24 6.21 -16.05
C ALA A 199 21.63 4.96 -15.38
N TYR A 200 20.33 4.98 -15.09
CA TYR A 200 19.61 3.83 -14.56
C TYR A 200 19.55 2.66 -15.54
N LEU A 201 19.34 2.94 -16.84
CA LEU A 201 19.37 1.90 -17.86
C LEU A 201 20.73 1.20 -17.91
N VAL A 202 21.82 1.96 -17.87
CA VAL A 202 23.18 1.40 -17.80
C VAL A 202 23.36 0.58 -16.52
N LEU A 203 22.95 1.10 -15.36
CA LEU A 203 23.03 0.38 -14.09
C LEU A 203 22.30 -0.96 -14.14
N VAL A 204 21.09 -1.00 -14.71
CA VAL A 204 20.29 -2.23 -14.86
C VAL A 204 20.98 -3.21 -15.79
N VAL A 205 21.47 -2.76 -16.95
CA VAL A 205 22.19 -3.64 -17.89
C VAL A 205 23.44 -4.23 -17.24
N VAL A 206 24.21 -3.43 -16.50
CA VAL A 206 25.39 -3.90 -15.77
C VAL A 206 24.98 -4.91 -14.69
N ALA A 207 23.97 -4.61 -13.88
CA ALA A 207 23.48 -5.51 -12.83
C ALA A 207 23.00 -6.86 -13.37
N LEU A 208 22.40 -6.90 -14.57
CA LEU A 208 21.99 -8.14 -15.24
C LEU A 208 23.15 -8.93 -15.85
N ALA A 209 24.31 -8.31 -16.04
CA ALA A 209 25.48 -8.92 -16.69
C ALA A 209 26.53 -9.43 -15.69
N VAL A 210 26.36 -9.15 -14.40
CA VAL A 210 27.29 -9.56 -13.33
C VAL A 210 26.68 -10.65 -12.46
N PRO A 211 27.48 -11.41 -11.69
CA PRO A 211 26.97 -12.37 -10.73
C PRO A 211 26.12 -11.69 -9.64
N ASP A 212 25.13 -12.41 -9.11
CA ASP A 212 24.17 -11.94 -8.10
C ASP A 212 24.82 -11.32 -6.86
N GLU A 213 25.98 -11.86 -6.43
CA GLU A 213 26.77 -11.35 -5.30
C GLU A 213 27.24 -9.91 -5.49
N VAL A 214 27.43 -9.48 -6.75
CA VAL A 214 27.79 -8.11 -7.11
C VAL A 214 26.54 -7.30 -7.45
N ALA A 215 25.56 -7.93 -8.13
CA ALA A 215 24.33 -7.28 -8.55
C ALA A 215 23.57 -6.68 -7.35
N LYS A 216 23.52 -7.37 -6.21
CA LYS A 216 22.84 -6.86 -5.00
C LYS A 216 23.38 -5.51 -4.53
N TYR A 217 24.71 -5.32 -4.55
CA TYR A 217 25.33 -4.05 -4.16
C TYR A 217 25.07 -2.95 -5.19
N LEU A 218 25.06 -3.28 -6.48
CA LEU A 218 24.70 -2.32 -7.54
C LEU A 218 23.24 -1.87 -7.41
N ILE A 219 22.34 -2.80 -7.10
CA ILE A 219 20.91 -2.51 -6.92
C ILE A 219 20.72 -1.66 -5.66
N GLY A 220 21.30 -2.06 -4.52
CA GLY A 220 21.27 -1.29 -3.27
C GLY A 220 21.82 0.12 -3.43
N ALA A 221 22.97 0.28 -4.11
CA ALA A 221 23.53 1.59 -4.42
C ALA A 221 22.62 2.41 -5.36
N GLY A 222 21.95 1.77 -6.32
CA GLY A 222 20.95 2.39 -7.18
C GLY A 222 19.83 3.03 -6.36
N TRP A 223 19.23 2.28 -5.42
CA TRP A 223 18.23 2.82 -4.50
C TRP A 223 18.77 4.02 -3.70
N LEU A 224 19.95 3.90 -3.08
CA LEU A 224 20.53 5.01 -2.30
C LEU A 224 20.79 6.26 -3.16
N LEU A 225 21.26 6.10 -4.39
CA LEU A 225 21.46 7.20 -5.34
C LEU A 225 20.14 7.88 -5.69
N HIS A 226 19.05 7.11 -5.84
CA HIS A 226 17.71 7.69 -5.98
C HIS A 226 17.30 8.48 -4.74
N GLY A 227 17.56 7.96 -3.53
CA GLY A 227 17.26 8.68 -2.29
C GLY A 227 17.97 10.06 -2.21
N VAL A 228 19.19 10.16 -2.72
CA VAL A 228 19.90 11.44 -2.88
C VAL A 228 19.20 12.34 -3.91
N TRP A 229 18.76 11.78 -5.03
CA TRP A 229 17.99 12.49 -6.06
C TRP A 229 16.66 13.03 -5.53
N ASP A 230 15.95 12.25 -4.71
CA ASP A 230 14.74 12.63 -4.01
C ASP A 230 14.98 13.78 -3.03
N TYR A 231 16.08 13.74 -2.27
CA TYR A 231 16.44 14.84 -1.38
C TYR A 231 16.63 16.15 -2.14
N VAL A 232 17.30 16.11 -3.31
CA VAL A 232 17.43 17.28 -4.19
C VAL A 232 16.04 17.76 -4.64
N HIS A 233 15.16 16.86 -5.09
CA HIS A 233 13.81 17.24 -5.52
C HIS A 233 12.94 17.78 -4.38
N HIS A 234 13.08 17.22 -3.18
CA HIS A 234 12.42 17.72 -1.97
C HIS A 234 12.88 19.15 -1.64
N ARG A 235 14.19 19.43 -1.76
CA ARG A 235 14.78 20.74 -1.45
C ARG A 235 14.37 21.83 -2.45
N TYR A 236 14.26 21.49 -3.72
CA TYR A 236 14.04 22.45 -4.81
C TYR A 236 12.61 22.46 -5.39
N ASP A 237 11.75 21.49 -5.05
CA ASP A 237 10.33 21.38 -5.49
C ASP A 237 10.10 21.55 -7.00
N LYS A 238 10.94 20.89 -7.81
CA LYS A 238 10.88 21.03 -9.28
C LYS A 238 9.94 20.00 -9.93
N VAL A 239 10.34 18.73 -9.95
CA VAL A 239 9.70 17.69 -10.79
C VAL A 239 8.54 17.02 -10.06
N VAL A 240 8.81 16.38 -8.93
CA VAL A 240 7.80 15.69 -8.11
C VAL A 240 7.36 16.54 -6.92
N PRO A 241 6.16 16.35 -6.35
CA PRO A 241 5.73 17.06 -5.15
C PRO A 241 6.65 16.72 -3.96
N ARG A 242 6.89 17.69 -3.06
CA ARG A 242 7.75 17.47 -1.86
C ARG A 242 7.37 16.25 -1.03
N ALA A 243 6.08 16.00 -0.85
CA ALA A 243 5.61 14.83 -0.10
C ALA A 243 5.95 13.51 -0.80
N PHE A 244 5.90 13.50 -2.15
CA PHE A 244 6.28 12.32 -2.92
C PHE A 244 7.77 12.04 -2.81
N SER A 245 8.62 13.07 -2.95
CA SER A 245 10.08 12.88 -2.80
C SER A 245 10.50 12.56 -1.37
N GLU A 246 9.80 13.06 -0.36
CA GLU A 246 10.04 12.65 1.04
C GLU A 246 9.69 11.17 1.27
N TRP A 247 8.54 10.73 0.75
CA TRP A 247 8.13 9.33 0.83
C TRP A 247 9.10 8.41 0.07
N CYS A 248 9.40 8.73 -1.19
CA CYS A 248 10.29 7.94 -2.04
C CYS A 248 11.71 7.91 -1.47
N GLY A 249 12.26 9.05 -1.05
CA GLY A 249 13.62 9.09 -0.50
C GLY A 249 13.78 8.28 0.79
N VAL A 250 12.76 8.23 1.65
CA VAL A 250 12.79 7.37 2.86
C VAL A 250 12.71 5.89 2.49
N LEU A 251 11.83 5.52 1.54
CA LEU A 251 11.77 4.16 1.02
C LEU A 251 13.12 3.72 0.48
N ASP A 252 13.73 4.55 -0.36
CA ASP A 252 14.95 4.23 -1.07
C ASP A 252 16.16 4.05 -0.14
N VAL A 253 16.28 4.93 0.86
CA VAL A 253 17.34 4.81 1.86
C VAL A 253 17.17 3.53 2.65
N VAL A 254 15.95 3.24 3.08
CA VAL A 254 15.67 2.05 3.89
C VAL A 254 15.91 0.78 3.08
N VAL A 255 15.31 0.65 1.90
CA VAL A 255 15.46 -0.51 1.01
C VAL A 255 16.92 -0.69 0.60
N GLY A 256 17.60 0.38 0.17
CA GLY A 256 19.00 0.33 -0.24
C GLY A 256 19.93 -0.15 0.88
N LEU A 257 19.74 0.37 2.11
CA LEU A 257 20.52 -0.08 3.27
C LEU A 257 20.20 -1.52 3.66
N THR A 258 18.92 -1.90 3.64
CA THR A 258 18.50 -3.28 3.92
C THR A 258 19.18 -4.25 2.94
N ILE A 259 19.15 -3.98 1.64
CA ILE A 259 19.78 -4.83 0.62
C ILE A 259 21.29 -4.99 0.89
N ILE A 260 21.98 -3.90 1.22
CA ILE A 260 23.45 -3.93 1.41
C ILE A 260 23.85 -4.66 2.69
N LEU A 261 23.05 -4.55 3.75
CA LEU A 261 23.42 -5.01 5.09
C LEU A 261 22.84 -6.38 5.45
N LEU A 262 21.68 -6.74 4.88
CA LEU A 262 20.89 -7.89 5.31
C LEU A 262 20.69 -8.96 4.22
N VAL A 263 21.16 -8.73 2.99
CA VAL A 263 21.11 -9.68 1.85
C VAL A 263 22.50 -10.04 1.36
#